data_AF-A0A3D0NNX9-F1
#
_entry.id   AF-A0A3D0NNX9-F1
#
_cell.length_a   1.000
_cell.length_b   1.000
_cell.length_c   1.000
_cell.angle_alpha   90.00
_cell.angle_beta   90.00
_cell.angle_gamma   90.00
#
_symmetry.space_group_name_H-M   'P 1'
#
loop_
_entity.id
_entity.type
_entity.pdbx_description
1 polymer ?
#
loop_
_entity_poly.entity_id
_entity_poly.type
_entity_poly.pdbx_seq_one_letter_code
_entity_poly.pdbx_strand_id
1 'polypeptide(L)'
;MKAQGIVHKYGDNVDTDVIIPARYLNTSSHQELAQHCMEDIDINFTKNVKTGDIMVAEKNFGCGSSREHAPIAIKASGISCV
;
A
#
# COMPACT_ATOMS: atom_id res chain seq x y z
N MET A 1 19.86 -5.12 4.76
CA MET A 1 19.20 -4.60 3.54
C MET A 1 19.36 -3.08 3.51
N LYS A 2 19.49 -2.43 2.35
CA LYS A 2 19.52 -0.96 2.21
C LYS A 2 18.33 -0.55 1.34
N ALA A 3 17.52 0.41 1.81
CA ALA A 3 16.39 0.99 1.07
C ALA A 3 16.69 2.47 0.78
N GLN A 4 16.40 2.92 -0.43
CA GLN A 4 16.59 4.30 -0.88
C GLN A 4 15.55 4.61 -1.96
N GLY A 5 14.74 5.64 -1.74
CA GLY A 5 13.67 6.04 -2.66
C GLY A 5 12.92 7.26 -2.13
N ILE A 6 11.86 7.66 -2.83
CA ILE A 6 10.97 8.75 -2.41
C ILE A 6 10.06 8.22 -1.30
N VAL A 7 9.78 9.08 -0.31
CA VAL A 7 8.87 8.76 0.79
C VAL A 7 7.43 9.14 0.41
N HIS A 8 6.54 8.17 0.50
CA HIS A 8 5.08 8.35 0.45
C HIS A 8 4.56 8.35 1.89
N LYS A 9 4.16 9.52 2.40
CA LYS A 9 3.82 9.71 3.82
C LYS A 9 2.30 9.72 4.05
N TYR A 10 1.86 8.93 5.03
CA TYR A 10 0.47 8.86 5.50
C TYR A 10 0.36 9.13 7.02
N GLY A 11 -0.87 9.34 7.50
CA GLY A 11 -1.17 9.66 8.90
C GLY A 11 -1.31 8.44 9.82
N ASP A 12 -2.01 8.64 10.94
CA ASP A 12 -2.37 7.60 11.89
C ASP A 12 -3.53 6.73 11.38
N ASN A 13 -3.62 5.49 11.86
CA ASN A 13 -4.77 4.58 11.68
C ASN A 13 -5.15 4.33 10.21
N VAL A 14 -4.15 4.24 9.33
CA VAL A 14 -4.36 3.76 7.96
C VAL A 14 -4.63 2.25 8.03
N ASP A 15 -5.89 1.88 7.90
CA ASP A 15 -6.34 0.49 8.03
C ASP A 15 -6.18 -0.32 6.72
N THR A 16 -6.42 -1.63 6.81
CA THR A 16 -6.32 -2.53 5.66
C THR A 16 -7.39 -2.31 4.59
N ASP A 17 -8.51 -1.66 4.92
CA ASP A 17 -9.54 -1.25 3.96
C ASP A 17 -9.06 -0.11 3.08
N VAL A 18 -8.35 0.84 3.69
CA VAL A 18 -7.76 1.99 3.02
C VAL A 18 -6.54 1.59 2.19
N ILE A 19 -5.72 0.64 2.67
CA ILE A 19 -4.56 0.14 1.90
C ILE A 19 -5.02 -0.59 0.63
N ILE A 20 -6.04 -1.43 0.74
CA ILE A 20 -6.64 -2.16 -0.39
C ILE A 20 -8.16 -2.32 -0.17
N PRO A 21 -8.99 -1.66 -1.00
CA PRO A 21 -10.43 -1.71 -0.80
C PRO A 21 -11.02 -3.12 -0.97
N ALA A 22 -12.03 -3.43 -0.17
CA ALA A 22 -12.65 -4.77 -0.12
C ALA A 22 -13.17 -5.26 -1.49
N ARG A 23 -13.50 -4.34 -2.40
CA ARG A 23 -13.98 -4.61 -3.76
C ARG A 23 -12.96 -5.31 -4.67
N TYR A 24 -11.67 -5.34 -4.31
CA TYR A 24 -10.61 -6.03 -5.05
C TYR A 24 -10.14 -7.33 -4.41
N LEU A 25 -10.78 -7.78 -3.32
CA LEU A 25 -10.37 -9.01 -2.62
C LEU A 25 -10.88 -10.30 -3.29
N ASN A 26 -11.48 -10.18 -4.47
CA ASN A 26 -11.90 -11.30 -5.32
C ASN A 26 -10.82 -11.72 -6.33
N THR A 27 -9.71 -10.98 -6.44
CA THR A 27 -8.58 -11.32 -7.29
C THR A 27 -7.39 -11.81 -6.47
N SER A 28 -6.61 -12.72 -7.06
CA SER A 28 -5.31 -13.17 -6.53
C SER A 28 -4.14 -12.60 -7.35
N SER A 29 -4.41 -11.73 -8.33
CA SER A 29 -3.38 -11.10 -9.14
C SER A 29 -2.67 -10.01 -8.34
N HIS A 30 -1.39 -10.22 -8.03
CA HIS A 30 -0.59 -9.22 -7.32
C HIS A 30 -0.48 -7.91 -8.11
N GLN A 31 -0.42 -7.97 -9.44
CA GLN A 31 -0.36 -6.77 -10.28
C GLN A 31 -1.67 -5.99 -10.24
N GLU A 32 -2.82 -6.67 -10.20
CA GLU A 32 -4.13 -6.02 -10.09
C GLU A 32 -4.30 -5.37 -8.72
N LEU A 33 -3.94 -6.07 -7.63
CA LEU A 33 -3.96 -5.50 -6.29
C LEU A 33 -3.06 -4.25 -6.18
N ALA A 34 -1.89 -4.27 -6.81
CA ALA A 34 -0.98 -3.13 -6.84
C ALA A 34 -1.55 -1.89 -7.55
N GLN A 35 -2.43 -2.08 -8.54
CA GLN A 35 -3.11 -0.99 -9.27
C GLN A 35 -4.15 -0.26 -8.41
N HIS A 36 -4.57 -0.87 -7.30
CA HIS A 36 -5.58 -0.35 -6.38
C HIS A 36 -5.03 -0.04 -4.99
N CYS A 37 -3.70 -0.09 -4.82
CA CYS A 37 -3.07 0.19 -3.54
C CYS A 37 -3.25 1.68 -3.17
N MET A 38 -3.67 1.94 -1.93
CA MET A 38 -3.87 3.28 -1.35
C MET A 38 -4.92 4.17 -2.03
N GLU A 39 -5.69 3.66 -2.99
CA GLU A 39 -6.46 4.50 -3.94
C GLU A 39 -7.56 5.35 -3.29
N ASP A 40 -8.12 4.90 -2.16
CA ASP A 40 -9.21 5.60 -1.46
C ASP A 40 -8.71 6.82 -0.66
N ILE A 41 -7.41 6.90 -0.37
CA ILE A 41 -6.80 8.05 0.34
C ILE A 41 -5.74 8.80 -0.48
N ASP A 42 -5.15 8.17 -1.50
CA ASP A 42 -4.22 8.77 -2.44
C ASP A 42 -4.44 8.20 -3.85
N ILE A 43 -5.33 8.86 -4.60
CA ILE A 43 -5.65 8.53 -6.01
C ILE A 43 -4.44 8.64 -6.96
N ASN A 44 -3.35 9.28 -6.55
CA ASN A 44 -2.16 9.45 -7.36
C ASN A 44 -1.01 8.51 -6.94
N PHE A 45 -1.17 7.73 -5.87
CA PHE A 45 -0.13 6.82 -5.37
C PHE A 45 0.42 5.94 -6.49
N THR A 46 -0.46 5.24 -7.21
CA THR A 46 -0.06 4.28 -8.26
C THR A 46 0.59 4.93 -9.49
N LYS A 47 0.39 6.24 -9.68
CA LYS A 47 1.07 7.01 -10.74
C LYS A 47 2.44 7.53 -10.30
N ASN A 48 2.62 7.77 -9.01
CA ASN A 48 3.79 8.41 -8.45
C ASN A 48 4.82 7.40 -7.91
N VAL A 49 4.35 6.26 -7.40
CA VAL A 49 5.20 5.22 -6.80
C VAL A 49 6.15 4.63 -7.84
N LYS A 50 7.41 4.47 -7.43
CA LYS A 50 8.45 3.82 -8.21
C LYS A 50 9.05 2.68 -7.41
N THR A 51 9.56 1.68 -8.12
CA THR A 51 10.32 0.59 -7.48
C THR A 51 11.47 1.14 -6.65
N GLY A 52 11.49 0.79 -5.37
CA GLY A 52 12.49 1.28 -4.41
C GLY A 52 11.99 2.37 -3.45
N ASP A 53 10.83 2.96 -3.74
CA ASP A 53 10.21 3.95 -2.87
C ASP A 53 9.86 3.38 -1.48
N ILE A 54 9.64 4.27 -0.53
CA ILE A 54 9.42 3.96 0.87
C ILE A 54 8.04 4.48 1.26
N MET A 55 7.28 3.65 1.96
CA MET A 55 6.05 4.09 2.59
C MET A 55 6.35 4.47 4.04
N VAL A 56 5.82 5.58 4.52
CA VAL A 56 5.92 5.98 5.93
C VAL A 56 4.53 6.29 6.41
N ALA A 57 4.14 5.74 7.54
CA ALA A 57 2.92 6.09 8.22
C ALA A 57 3.21 6.40 9.68
N GLU A 58 2.27 7.08 10.33
CA GLU A 58 2.37 7.35 11.76
C GLU A 58 1.90 6.09 12.55
N LYS A 59 1.07 6.24 13.59
CA LYS A 59 0.74 5.12 14.47
C LYS A 59 -0.30 4.19 13.84
N ASN A 60 -0.22 2.91 14.23
CA ASN A 60 -1.26 1.90 13.95
C ASN A 60 -1.53 1.67 12.46
N PHE A 61 -0.48 1.74 11.62
CA PHE A 61 -0.57 1.40 10.20
C PHE A 61 -0.89 -0.08 10.01
N GLY A 62 -1.79 -0.39 9.06
CA GLY A 62 -2.26 -1.74 8.77
C GLY A 62 -3.26 -2.28 9.81
N CYS A 63 -3.90 -1.41 10.59
CA CYS A 63 -4.95 -1.81 11.52
C CYS A 63 -6.21 -2.31 10.80
N GLY A 64 -7.19 -2.81 11.56
CA GLY A 64 -8.46 -3.29 11.01
C GLY A 64 -8.44 -4.78 10.70
N SER A 65 -9.08 -5.17 9.60
CA SER A 65 -9.33 -6.59 9.30
C SER A 65 -8.06 -7.33 8.82
N SER A 66 -7.98 -8.63 9.12
CA SER A 66 -6.89 -9.49 8.66
C SER A 66 -6.96 -9.70 7.14
N ARG A 67 -6.19 -8.89 6.39
CA ARG A 67 -6.14 -8.93 4.93
C ARG A 67 -4.72 -9.09 4.44
N GLU A 68 -4.38 -10.28 3.97
CA GLU A 68 -3.07 -10.53 3.33
C GLU A 68 -2.89 -9.73 2.03
N HIS A 69 -3.99 -9.36 1.38
CA HIS A 69 -4.00 -8.50 0.20
C HIS A 69 -3.34 -7.14 0.46
N ALA A 70 -3.41 -6.60 1.68
CA ALA A 70 -2.86 -5.29 2.02
C ALA A 70 -1.32 -5.24 1.88
N PRO A 71 -0.54 -6.09 2.58
CA PRO A 71 0.91 -6.14 2.37
C PRO A 71 1.30 -6.62 0.96
N ILE A 72 0.49 -7.47 0.31
CA ILE A 72 0.73 -7.90 -1.07
C ILE A 72 0.64 -6.71 -2.04
N ALA A 73 -0.42 -5.90 -1.93
CA ALA A 73 -0.62 -4.71 -2.75
C ALA A 73 0.57 -3.74 -2.59
N ILE A 74 0.94 -3.41 -1.36
CA ILE A 74 2.11 -2.55 -1.06
C ILE A 74 3.38 -3.09 -1.71
N LYS A 75 3.65 -4.40 -1.52
CA LYS A 75 4.87 -5.03 -2.05
C LYS A 75 4.89 -5.01 -3.58
N ALA A 76 3.76 -5.32 -4.21
CA ALA A 76 3.63 -5.39 -5.65
C ALA A 76 3.62 -4.01 -6.33
N SER A 77 3.24 -2.95 -5.61
CA SER A 77 3.39 -1.55 -6.07
C SER A 77 4.84 -1.06 -6.13
N GLY A 78 5.81 -1.85 -5.64
CA GLY A 78 7.24 -1.52 -5.72
C GLY A 78 7.83 -0.88 -4.46
N ILE A 79 7.04 -0.75 -3.38
CA ILE A 79 7.54 -0.27 -2.10
C ILE A 79 8.60 -1.22 -1.54
N SER A 80 9.72 -0.65 -1.12
CA SER A 80 10.88 -1.38 -0.61
C SER A 80 10.73 -1.74 0.87
N CYS A 81 10.22 -0.81 1.66
CA CYS A 81 9.86 -0.98 3.06
C CYS A 81 8.75 -0.01 3.45
N VAL A 82 8.03 -0.38 4.50
CA VAL A 82 7.09 0.45 5.25
C VAL A 82 7.71 0.75 6.61
#